data_AF-A0A969KDL0-F1
#
_entry.id   AF-A0A969KDL0-F1
#
_cell.length_a   1.000
_cell.length_b   1.000
_cell.length_c   1.000
_cell.angle_alpha   90.00
_cell.angle_beta   90.00
_cell.angle_gamma   90.00
#
_symmetry.space_group_name_H-M   'P 1'
#
loop_
_entity.id
_entity.type
_entity.pdbx_description
1 polymer ?
#
loop_
_entity_poly.entity_id
_entity_poly.type
_entity_poly.pdbx_seq_one_letter_code
_entity_poly.pdbx_strand_id
1 'polypeptide(L)'
;MTLFRKRAVFLSYGLVGLVALVLRVADLGQFVTHDEVEFWFGRSEALLRALHSGNFQAMEISTHPGVTTMWLGSAGITLRKFLFEQGILQHETFPTILALYRLPIALAHVAGVLLGYGCCGGSSPPRAPCWRRCSGPPTPLSSAIAACST
;
A
#
# COMPACT_ATOMS: atom_id res chain seq x y z
N MET A 1 -7.97 -33.55 -9.62
CA MET A 1 -6.94 -32.53 -9.99
C MET A 1 -7.33 -31.09 -9.65
N THR A 2 -8.61 -30.69 -9.68
CA THR A 2 -9.05 -29.30 -9.37
C THR A 2 -8.91 -28.91 -7.89
N LEU A 3 -9.13 -29.84 -6.96
CA LEU A 3 -9.02 -29.57 -5.52
C LEU A 3 -7.57 -29.30 -5.07
N PHE A 4 -6.60 -30.07 -5.60
CA PHE A 4 -5.18 -29.89 -5.31
C PHE A 4 -4.66 -28.55 -5.85
N ARG A 5 -5.08 -28.16 -7.06
CA ARG A 5 -4.77 -26.85 -7.64
C ARG A 5 -5.37 -25.70 -6.81
N LYS A 6 -6.62 -25.81 -6.37
CA LYS A 6 -7.24 -24.80 -5.48
C LYS A 6 -6.46 -24.66 -4.17
N ARG A 7 -6.11 -25.77 -3.53
CA ARG A 7 -5.30 -25.76 -2.29
C ARG A 7 -3.93 -25.12 -2.50
N ALA A 8 -3.23 -25.45 -3.58
CA ALA A 8 -1.93 -24.87 -3.90
C ALA A 8 -2.01 -23.35 -4.12
N VAL A 9 -3.06 -22.87 -4.80
CA VAL A 9 -3.29 -21.43 -4.98
C VAL A 9 -3.58 -20.76 -3.64
N PHE A 10 -4.47 -21.31 -2.81
CA PHE A 10 -4.71 -20.73 -1.48
C PHE A 10 -3.45 -20.67 -0.62
N LEU A 11 -2.61 -21.72 -0.65
CA LEU A 11 -1.34 -21.74 0.06
C LEU A 11 -0.38 -20.67 -0.47
N SER A 12 -0.34 -20.42 -1.79
CA SER A 12 0.53 -19.40 -2.35
C SER A 12 0.09 -17.98 -1.96
N TYR A 13 -1.21 -17.69 -2.02
CA TYR A 13 -1.76 -16.41 -1.52
C TYR A 13 -1.50 -16.24 -0.02
N GLY A 14 -1.70 -17.30 0.77
CA GLY A 14 -1.42 -17.29 2.20
C GLY A 14 0.06 -16.98 2.50
N LEU A 15 0.97 -17.66 1.79
CA LEU A 15 2.42 -17.44 1.96
C LEU A 15 2.83 -16.02 1.54
N VAL A 16 2.39 -15.54 0.38
CA VAL A 16 2.69 -14.18 -0.10
C VAL A 16 2.14 -13.14 0.87
N GLY A 17 0.89 -13.31 1.32
CA GLY A 17 0.26 -12.40 2.28
C GLY A 17 0.97 -12.38 3.62
N LEU A 18 1.36 -13.55 4.13
CA LEU A 18 2.10 -13.67 5.40
C LEU A 18 3.46 -12.99 5.32
N VAL A 19 4.24 -13.26 4.26
CA VAL A 19 5.55 -12.62 4.06
C VAL A 19 5.40 -11.11 3.92
N ALA A 20 4.44 -10.64 3.12
CA ALA A 20 4.16 -9.22 2.97
C ALA A 20 3.76 -8.58 4.30
N LEU A 21 2.92 -9.25 5.10
CA LEU A 21 2.50 -8.75 6.40
C LEU A 21 3.67 -8.66 7.37
N VAL A 22 4.46 -9.74 7.53
CA VAL A 22 5.60 -9.77 8.45
C VAL A 22 6.59 -8.65 8.13
N LEU A 23 6.97 -8.49 6.86
CA LEU A 23 7.88 -7.43 6.42
C LEU A 23 7.32 -6.03 6.69
N ARG A 24 5.99 -5.86 6.69
CA ARG A 24 5.35 -4.56 6.93
C ARG A 24 5.08 -4.26 8.39
N VAL A 25 4.92 -5.27 9.25
CA VAL A 25 4.62 -5.07 10.68
C VAL A 25 5.86 -5.17 11.59
N ALA A 26 6.96 -5.78 11.13
CA ALA A 26 8.15 -6.02 11.95
C ALA A 26 8.76 -4.76 12.56
N ASP A 27 8.67 -3.62 11.86
CA ASP A 27 9.27 -2.35 12.28
C ASP A 27 8.24 -1.28 12.69
N LEU A 28 7.01 -1.70 13.00
CA LEU A 28 5.96 -0.78 13.45
C LEU A 28 6.37 -0.13 14.79
N GLY A 29 6.44 1.20 14.79
CA GLY A 29 6.68 1.99 16.01
C GLY A 29 8.15 2.16 16.41
N GLN A 30 9.12 1.61 15.66
CA GLN A 30 10.55 1.71 15.96
C GLN A 30 11.19 2.99 15.40
N PHE A 31 10.92 3.27 14.13
CA PHE A 31 11.42 4.46 13.45
C PHE A 31 10.29 5.44 13.18
N VAL A 32 10.55 6.74 13.25
CA VAL A 32 9.60 7.80 12.91
C VAL A 32 10.24 8.72 11.87
N THR A 33 9.52 9.03 10.80
CA THR A 33 9.98 9.99 9.80
C THR A 33 9.54 11.41 10.16
N HIS A 34 10.29 12.40 9.69
CA HIS A 34 9.96 13.81 9.97
C HIS A 34 8.58 14.20 9.39
N ASP A 35 8.25 13.72 8.20
CA ASP A 35 6.98 14.04 7.53
C ASP A 35 5.75 13.40 8.21
N GLU A 36 5.92 12.26 8.87
CA GLU A 36 4.84 11.62 9.65
C GLU A 36 4.40 12.47 10.83
N VAL A 37 5.37 13.00 11.57
CA VAL A 37 5.11 13.83 12.75
C VAL A 37 4.64 15.22 12.33
N GLU A 38 5.34 15.82 11.37
CA GLU A 38 5.09 17.21 10.96
C GLU A 38 3.76 17.37 10.22
N PHE A 39 3.42 16.43 9.34
CA PHE A 39 2.27 16.59 8.44
C PHE A 39 1.20 15.54 8.67
N TRP A 40 1.55 14.25 8.62
CA TRP A 40 0.53 13.22 8.43
C TRP A 40 -0.33 12.97 9.67
N PHE A 41 0.25 13.02 10.87
CA PHE A 41 -0.50 12.90 12.12
C PHE A 41 -1.55 14.01 12.25
N GLY A 42 -1.12 15.28 12.20
CA GLY A 42 -2.02 16.42 12.37
C GLY A 42 -3.09 16.52 11.28
N ARG A 43 -2.74 16.19 10.03
CA ARG A 43 -3.70 16.18 8.91
C ARG A 43 -4.75 15.08 9.08
N SER A 44 -4.36 13.88 9.51
CA SER A 44 -5.30 12.80 9.79
C SER A 44 -6.27 13.19 10.91
N GLU A 45 -5.77 13.81 11.98
CA GLU A 45 -6.64 14.31 13.05
C GLU A 45 -7.58 15.42 12.60
N ALA A 46 -7.12 16.35 11.77
CA ALA A 46 -7.96 17.41 11.20
C ALA A 46 -9.08 16.80 10.33
N LEU A 47 -8.75 15.81 9.49
CA LEU A 47 -9.73 15.10 8.68
C LEU A 47 -10.77 14.38 9.56
N LEU A 48 -10.31 13.66 10.59
CA LEU A 48 -11.21 12.95 11.50
C LEU A 48 -12.17 13.91 12.21
N ARG A 49 -11.68 15.08 12.64
CA ARG A 49 -12.51 16.14 13.23
C ARG A 49 -13.51 16.73 12.23
N ALA A 50 -13.11 16.93 10.98
CA ALA A 50 -14.00 17.40 9.92
C ALA A 50 -15.11 16.38 9.63
N LEU A 51 -14.78 15.08 9.61
CA LEU A 51 -15.74 13.99 9.46
C LEU A 51 -16.74 13.96 10.62
N HIS A 52 -16.28 14.05 11.86
CA HIS A 52 -17.16 14.03 13.04
C HIS A 52 -18.05 15.27 13.15
N SER A 53 -17.59 16.43 12.66
CA SER A 53 -18.37 17.68 12.68
C SER A 53 -19.31 17.82 11.47
N GLY A 54 -19.26 16.91 10.50
CA GLY A 54 -20.04 17.01 9.25
C GLY A 54 -19.61 18.16 8.33
N ASN A 55 -18.48 18.81 8.63
CA ASN A 55 -17.97 19.93 7.85
C ASN A 55 -17.05 19.42 6.73
N PHE A 56 -17.66 19.01 5.61
CA PHE A 56 -16.94 18.48 4.44
C PHE A 56 -16.04 19.52 3.77
N GLN A 57 -16.35 20.81 3.88
CA GLN A 57 -15.50 21.88 3.34
C GLN A 57 -14.15 21.94 4.07
N ALA A 58 -14.13 21.64 5.37
CA ALA A 58 -12.91 21.58 6.15
C ALA A 58 -12.02 20.35 5.86
N MET A 59 -12.43 19.44 4.94
CA MET A 59 -11.64 18.28 4.55
C MET A 59 -10.56 18.60 3.50
N GLU A 60 -10.61 19.79 2.87
CA GLU A 60 -9.57 20.29 1.97
C GLU A 60 -8.35 20.77 2.78
N ILE A 61 -7.61 19.80 3.32
CA ILE A 61 -6.53 20.07 4.28
C ILE A 61 -5.19 20.29 3.58
N SER A 62 -5.01 19.76 2.36
CA SER A 62 -3.76 19.91 1.61
C SER A 62 -4.00 19.82 0.11
N THR A 63 -3.20 20.57 -0.65
CA THR A 63 -3.16 20.54 -2.13
C THR A 63 -2.45 19.31 -2.69
N HIS A 64 -1.86 18.46 -1.83
CA HIS A 64 -1.07 17.31 -2.24
C HIS A 64 -1.91 16.01 -2.22
N PRO A 65 -1.63 15.03 -3.09
CA PRO A 65 -2.34 13.75 -3.12
C PRO A 65 -1.99 12.90 -1.88
N GLY A 66 -2.68 13.14 -0.77
CA GLY A 66 -2.47 12.44 0.51
C GLY A 66 -3.76 11.99 1.19
N VAL A 67 -4.91 12.14 0.53
CA VAL A 67 -6.23 11.86 1.12
C VAL A 67 -6.34 10.42 1.61
N THR A 68 -5.83 9.45 0.84
CA THR A 68 -5.84 8.03 1.22
C THR A 68 -4.98 7.77 2.46
N THR A 69 -3.80 8.39 2.55
CA THR A 69 -2.95 8.33 3.74
C THR A 69 -3.67 8.88 4.95
N MET A 70 -4.37 10.01 4.79
CA MET A 70 -5.15 10.63 5.87
C MET A 70 -6.33 9.76 6.29
N TRP A 71 -7.03 9.10 5.35
CA TRP A 71 -8.13 8.18 5.67
C TRP A 71 -7.64 6.99 6.50
N LEU A 72 -6.52 6.39 6.08
CA LEU A 72 -5.92 5.26 6.78
C LEU A 72 -5.34 5.68 8.15
N GLY A 73 -4.73 6.86 8.23
CA GLY A 73 -4.27 7.46 9.49
C GLY A 73 -5.42 7.73 10.47
N SER A 74 -6.52 8.31 9.99
CA SER A 74 -7.75 8.52 10.77
C SER A 74 -8.34 7.20 11.26
N ALA A 75 -8.35 6.16 10.43
CA ALA A 75 -8.79 4.82 10.85
C ALA A 75 -7.90 4.26 11.97
N GLY A 76 -6.59 4.48 11.91
CA GLY A 76 -5.65 4.07 12.97
C GLY A 76 -5.87 4.82 14.27
N ILE A 77 -6.15 6.13 14.19
CA ILE A 77 -6.49 6.97 15.36
C ILE A 77 -7.80 6.48 16.00
N THR A 78 -8.84 6.22 15.21
CA THR A 78 -10.12 5.70 15.72
C THR A 78 -9.98 4.32 16.33
N LEU A 79 -9.21 3.43 15.69
CA LEU A 79 -8.92 2.10 16.24
C LEU A 79 -8.19 2.19 17.59
N ARG A 80 -7.19 3.06 17.70
CA ARG A 80 -6.48 3.30 18.97
C ARG A 80 -7.44 3.74 20.07
N LYS A 81 -8.27 4.75 19.79
CA LYS A 81 -9.27 5.26 20.75
C LYS A 81 -10.21 4.16 21.20
N PHE A 82 -10.73 3.37 20.26
CA PHE A 82 -11.59 2.23 20.55
C PHE A 82 -10.90 1.19 21.45
N LEU A 83 -9.67 0.78 21.12
CA LEU A 83 -8.92 -0.20 21.90
C LEU A 83 -8.58 0.29 23.32
N PHE A 84 -8.35 1.59 23.47
CA PHE A 84 -8.12 2.23 24.76
C PHE A 84 -9.41 2.30 25.59
N GLU A 85 -10.52 2.72 25.00
CA GLU A 85 -11.84 2.75 25.66
C GLU A 85 -12.32 1.36 26.11
N GLN A 86 -12.00 0.31 25.35
CA GLN A 86 -12.28 -1.07 25.73
C GLN A 86 -11.33 -1.63 26.82
N GLY A 87 -10.34 -0.86 27.27
CA GLY A 87 -9.36 -1.28 28.29
C GLY A 87 -8.37 -2.35 27.80
N ILE A 88 -8.32 -2.62 26.49
CA ILE A 88 -7.36 -3.56 25.89
C ILE A 88 -5.95 -2.95 25.92
N LEU A 89 -5.86 -1.64 25.64
CA LEU A 89 -4.63 -0.88 25.79
C LEU A 89 -4.59 -0.25 27.19
N GLN A 90 -3.66 -0.71 28.03
CA GLN A 90 -3.49 -0.18 29.38
C GLN A 90 -2.56 1.06 29.42
N HIS A 91 -1.67 1.19 28.44
CA HIS A 91 -0.67 2.26 28.38
C HIS A 91 -0.55 2.80 26.95
N GLU A 92 -0.73 4.11 26.77
CA GLU A 92 -0.50 4.80 25.49
C GLU A 92 0.97 5.24 25.37
N THR A 93 1.86 4.32 25.05
CA THR A 93 3.26 4.69 24.73
C THR A 93 3.36 5.21 23.29
N PHE A 94 4.30 6.13 23.01
CA PHE A 94 4.51 6.67 21.67
C PHE A 94 4.72 5.59 20.59
N PRO A 95 5.54 4.53 20.81
CA PRO A 95 5.65 3.42 19.86
C PRO A 95 4.31 2.73 19.58
N THR A 96 3.47 2.52 20.59
CA THR A 96 2.14 1.93 20.43
C THR A 96 1.22 2.84 19.60
N ILE A 97 1.24 4.15 19.86
CA ILE A 97 0.48 5.14 19.10
C ILE A 97 0.89 5.09 17.62
N LEU A 98 2.19 5.09 17.35
CA LEU A 98 2.74 5.07 15.99
C LEU A 98 2.45 3.75 15.28
N ALA A 99 2.57 2.61 15.98
CA ALA A 99 2.24 1.29 15.44
C ALA A 99 0.76 1.19 15.03
N LEU A 100 -0.16 1.65 15.89
CA LEU A 100 -1.59 1.64 15.61
C LEU A 100 -1.99 2.61 14.50
N TYR A 101 -1.32 3.76 14.42
CA TYR A 101 -1.51 4.71 13.31
C TYR A 101 -1.12 4.10 11.95
N ARG A 102 0.00 3.35 11.90
CA ARG A 102 0.48 2.72 10.67
C ARG A 102 -0.24 1.41 10.30
N LEU A 103 -0.90 0.76 11.26
CA LEU A 103 -1.50 -0.56 11.05
C LEU A 103 -2.45 -0.61 9.84
N PRO A 104 -3.41 0.34 9.66
CA PRO A 104 -4.27 0.34 8.47
C PRO A 104 -3.49 0.54 7.16
N ILE A 105 -2.42 1.34 7.19
CA ILE A 105 -1.54 1.57 6.04
C ILE A 105 -0.80 0.27 5.67
N ALA A 106 -0.28 -0.46 6.66
CA ALA A 106 0.37 -1.75 6.44
C ALA A 106 -0.60 -2.77 5.84
N LEU A 107 -1.84 -2.84 6.36
CA LEU A 107 -2.87 -3.73 5.84
C LEU A 107 -3.27 -3.38 4.39
N ALA A 108 -3.41 -2.09 4.07
CA ALA A 108 -3.69 -1.64 2.71
C ALA A 108 -2.58 -2.06 1.72
N HIS A 109 -1.32 -2.02 2.14
CA HIS A 109 -0.21 -2.49 1.32
C HIS A 109 -0.24 -4.01 1.10
N VAL A 110 -0.52 -4.79 2.15
CA VAL A 110 -0.64 -6.25 2.02
C VAL A 110 -1.78 -6.59 1.05
N ALA A 111 -2.91 -5.91 1.15
CA ALA A 111 -4.02 -6.06 0.20
C ALA A 111 -3.58 -5.73 -1.23
N GLY A 112 -2.84 -4.63 -1.44
CA GLY A 112 -2.29 -4.27 -2.75
C GLY A 112 -1.36 -5.33 -3.33
N VAL A 113 -0.48 -5.91 -2.51
CA VAL A 113 0.43 -7.00 -2.93
C VAL A 113 -0.37 -8.24 -3.34
N LEU A 114 -1.38 -8.62 -2.57
CA LEU A 114 -2.24 -9.79 -2.88
C LEU A 114 -3.05 -9.58 -4.16
N LEU A 115 -3.60 -8.38 -4.35
CA LEU A 115 -4.31 -8.01 -5.59
C LEU A 115 -3.36 -8.07 -6.80
N GLY A 116 -2.17 -7.48 -6.69
CA GLY A 116 -1.16 -7.52 -7.74
C GLY A 116 -0.71 -8.95 -8.08
N TYR A 117 -0.49 -9.78 -7.06
CA TYR A 117 -0.16 -11.20 -7.22
C TYR A 117 -1.24 -11.95 -8.02
N GLY A 118 -2.52 -11.66 -7.75
CA GLY A 118 -3.64 -12.22 -8.50
C GLY A 118 -3.72 -11.76 -9.94
N CYS A 119 -3.48 -10.47 -10.19
CA CYS A 119 -3.44 -9.92 -11.55
C CYS A 119 -2.27 -10.50 -12.38
N CYS A 120 -1.10 -10.70 -11.78
CA CYS A 120 0.05 -11.34 -12.43
C CYS A 120 -0.20 -12.83 -12.74
N GLY A 121 -1.00 -13.53 -11.93
CA GLY A 121 -1.39 -14.91 -12.20
C GLY A 121 -2.38 -15.09 -13.37
N GLY A 122 -3.08 -14.03 -13.76
CA GLY A 122 -4.10 -14.05 -14.82
C GLY A 122 -3.71 -13.33 -16.12
N SER A 123 -2.59 -12.62 -16.16
CA SER A 123 -2.14 -11.87 -17.34
C SER A 123 -1.19 -12.71 -18.21
N SER A 124 -1.55 -12.79 -19.49
CA SER A 124 -0.79 -13.27 -20.66
C SER A 124 0.72 -13.01 -20.57
N PRO A 125 1.56 -13.83 -21.26
CA PRO A 125 3.01 -13.83 -21.09
C PRO A 125 3.61 -12.42 -21.13
N PRO A 126 4.71 -12.17 -20.39
CA PRO A 126 5.40 -10.88 -20.45
C PRO A 126 5.64 -10.57 -21.93
N ARG A 127 5.05 -9.48 -22.42
CA ARG A 127 5.39 -8.96 -23.75
C ARG A 127 6.91 -8.85 -23.74
N ALA A 128 7.54 -9.67 -24.59
CA ALA A 128 8.99 -9.80 -24.59
C ALA A 128 9.62 -8.40 -24.60
N PRO A 129 10.66 -8.14 -23.80
CA PRO A 129 11.32 -6.85 -23.82
C PRO A 129 11.72 -6.52 -25.25
N CYS A 130 11.28 -5.34 -25.72
CA CYS A 130 11.42 -4.83 -27.09
C CYS A 130 12.86 -4.95 -27.63
N TRP A 131 13.85 -4.99 -26.74
CA TRP A 131 15.28 -5.09 -27.08
C TRP A 131 15.69 -6.37 -27.84
N ARG A 132 14.89 -7.47 -27.81
CA ARG A 132 15.19 -8.67 -28.61
C ARG A 132 14.94 -8.50 -30.11
N ARG A 133 14.31 -7.39 -30.53
CA ARG A 133 14.02 -7.14 -31.95
C ARG A 133 15.13 -6.36 -32.68
N CYS A 134 16.18 -5.93 -31.97
CA CYS A 134 17.27 -5.15 -32.55
C CYS A 134 18.61 -5.92 -32.70
N SER A 135 18.68 -7.20 -32.32
CA SER A 135 19.91 -8.01 -32.43
C SER A 135 20.05 -8.73 -33.78
N GLY A 136 19.72 -8.05 -34.88
CA GLY A 136 20.08 -8.49 -36.24
C GLY A 136 21.46 -7.94 -36.64
N PRO A 137 22.15 -8.54 -37.64
CA PRO A 137 23.42 -8.01 -38.12
C PRO A 137 23.25 -6.55 -38.59
N PRO A 138 24.30 -5.72 -38.51
CA PRO A 138 24.22 -4.30 -38.84
C PRO A 138 23.84 -4.13 -40.32
N THR A 139 22.58 -3.83 -40.59
CA THR A 139 22.14 -3.30 -41.87
C THR A 139 22.40 -1.78 -41.91
N PRO A 140 22.69 -1.22 -43.09
CA PRO A 140 23.02 0.19 -43.23
C PRO A 140 21.90 1.10 -42.68
N LEU A 141 22.31 2.17 -41.99
CA LEU A 141 21.51 3.09 -41.16
C LEU A 141 20.18 3.62 -41.78
N SER A 142 19.99 3.49 -43.09
CA SER A 142 18.83 4.03 -43.79
C SER A 142 17.52 3.25 -43.59
N SER A 143 17.56 2.01 -43.08
CA SER A 143 16.36 1.16 -42.95
C SER A 143 15.79 1.05 -41.53
N ALA A 144 16.50 1.53 -40.51
CA ALA A 144 16.10 1.35 -39.11
C ALA A 144 14.94 2.25 -38.66
N ILE A 145 14.73 3.40 -39.32
CA ILE A 145 13.72 4.39 -38.90
C ILE A 145 12.30 3.97 -39.31
N ALA A 146 12.14 3.13 -40.35
CA ALA A 146 10.81 2.74 -40.84
C ALA A 146 10.11 1.65 -40.00
N ALA A 147 10.82 0.94 -39.12
CA ALA A 147 10.27 -0.21 -38.40
C ALA A 147 9.69 0.10 -37.02
N CYS A 148 9.69 1.37 -36.58
CA CYS A 148 9.22 1.77 -35.24
C CYS A 148 8.01 2.74 -35.25
N SER A 149 7.40 3.02 -36.40
CA SER A 149 6.34 4.04 -36.53
C SER A 149 4.95 3.51 -36.93
N THR A 150 4.65 2.23 -36.69
CA THR A 150 3.28 1.67 -36.80
C THR A 150 2.99 0.74 -35.65
#